data_AF-A0A9N8LHZ6-F1
#
_entry.id   AF-A0A9N8LHZ6-F1
#
_cell.length_a   1.000
_cell.length_b   1.000
_cell.length_c   1.000
_cell.angle_alpha   90.00
_cell.angle_beta   90.00
_cell.angle_gamma   90.00
#
_symmetry.space_group_name_H-M   'P 1'
#
loop_
_entity.id
_entity.type
_entity.pdbx_description
1 polymer ?
#
loop_
_entity_poly.entity_id
_entity_poly.type
_entity_poly.pdbx_seq_one_letter_code
_entity_poly.pdbx_strand_id
1 'polypeptide(L)'
;PVFGPIREKLGIVTRAFFAQGDLADINILIDFHATLEAGLQSGGFSSDREAALHMGTSLREFIYKWRSKTLVLVKMLLLQRNIMFYGYPIEQLCTQQYSLVSLIPGLLASLQDAGLPKLDTRTSTRAKAESLRTSDRKSLLRFLGLPLNLFARDAFFQPYLPLQQIDLLKGATYLVGTSNSIYRQQKDCAIDVIVDLEHSTLEFVNPHAQKLSALTAPDRKWMAELEQLVLSTWNPADPTRPAGMQYEGSDDHLRARFEEYICALLSSVKYYQFEQGQGLGQGAGKGDAALAGT
;
A
#
# COMPACT_ATOMS: atom_id res chain seq x y z
N PRO A 1 10.77 1.82 4.98
CA PRO A 1 10.34 0.42 5.14
C PRO A 1 11.19 -0.58 4.33
N VAL A 2 12.45 -0.80 4.70
CA VAL A 2 13.36 -1.77 4.03
C VAL A 2 13.35 -3.11 4.78
N PHE A 3 12.15 -3.65 5.03
CA PHE A 3 11.95 -4.72 6.00
C PHE A 3 12.56 -6.06 5.58
N GLY A 4 12.49 -6.42 4.29
CA GLY A 4 13.06 -7.67 3.77
C GLY A 4 14.56 -7.82 4.05
N PRO A 5 15.40 -6.86 3.59
CA PRO A 5 16.83 -6.89 3.85
C PRO A 5 17.19 -6.85 5.34
N ILE A 6 16.44 -6.06 6.13
CA ILE A 6 16.66 -5.98 7.59
C ILE A 6 16.36 -7.33 8.25
N ARG A 7 15.25 -7.98 7.89
CA ARG A 7 14.83 -9.29 8.43
C ARG A 7 15.90 -10.35 8.18
N GLU A 8 16.41 -10.45 6.95
CA GLU A 8 17.41 -11.46 6.59
C GLU A 8 18.72 -11.26 7.36
N LYS A 9 19.24 -10.03 7.38
CA LYS A 9 20.46 -9.70 8.13
C LYS A 9 20.29 -9.93 9.63
N LEU A 10 19.18 -9.47 10.20
CA LEU A 10 18.88 -9.65 11.63
C LEU A 10 18.78 -11.13 11.99
N GLY A 11 18.17 -11.96 11.12
CA GLY A 11 18.09 -13.40 11.33
C GLY A 11 19.45 -14.10 11.37
N ILE A 12 20.38 -13.71 10.48
CA ILE A 12 21.76 -14.23 10.47
C ILE A 12 22.50 -13.83 11.75
N VAL A 13 22.45 -12.53 12.09
CA VAL A 13 23.13 -11.97 13.26
C VAL A 13 22.59 -12.56 14.56
N THR A 14 21.26 -12.72 14.66
CA THR A 14 20.63 -13.32 15.85
C THR A 14 21.13 -14.76 16.04
N ARG A 15 21.19 -15.57 14.97
CA ARG A 15 21.72 -16.94 15.06
C ARG A 15 23.20 -16.95 15.49
N ALA A 16 24.02 -16.06 14.93
CA ALA A 16 25.43 -15.95 15.30
C ALA A 16 25.61 -15.53 16.76
N PHE A 17 24.85 -14.54 17.23
CA PHE A 17 24.88 -14.06 18.60
C PHE A 17 24.49 -15.15 19.60
N PHE A 18 23.44 -15.93 19.35
CA PHE A 18 23.10 -17.04 20.25
C PHE A 18 24.08 -18.22 20.16
N ALA A 19 24.70 -18.46 19.00
CA ALA A 19 25.67 -19.53 18.83
C ALA A 19 26.98 -19.29 19.59
N GLN A 20 27.32 -18.05 19.93
CA GLN A 20 28.55 -17.73 20.67
C GLN A 20 28.50 -18.18 22.15
N GLY A 21 27.29 -18.40 22.71
CA GLY A 21 27.10 -18.90 24.07
C GLY A 21 27.35 -17.91 25.21
N ASP A 22 28.09 -16.83 24.97
CA ASP A 22 28.29 -15.72 25.90
C ASP A 22 27.42 -14.51 25.51
N LEU A 23 26.37 -14.21 26.27
CA LEU A 23 25.47 -13.08 25.99
C LEU A 23 26.06 -11.72 26.41
N ALA A 24 27.19 -11.69 27.12
CA ALA A 24 27.89 -10.46 27.45
C ALA A 24 28.72 -9.93 26.27
N ASP A 25 29.10 -10.81 25.32
CA ASP A 25 29.82 -10.41 24.11
C ASP A 25 28.86 -9.75 23.10
N ILE A 26 28.80 -8.43 23.14
CA ILE A 26 27.95 -7.62 22.26
C ILE A 26 28.65 -7.15 20.98
N ASN A 27 29.89 -7.59 20.71
CA ASN A 27 30.66 -7.11 19.55
C ASN A 27 29.93 -7.37 18.22
N ILE A 28 29.32 -8.55 18.08
CA ILE A 28 28.50 -8.91 16.90
C ILE A 28 27.35 -7.91 16.70
N LEU A 29 26.73 -7.43 17.78
CA LEU A 29 25.62 -6.47 17.71
C LEU A 29 26.12 -5.07 17.32
N ILE A 30 27.30 -4.67 17.82
CA ILE A 30 27.94 -3.38 17.47
C ILE A 30 28.31 -3.37 15.99
N ASP A 31 28.96 -4.44 15.50
CA ASP A 31 29.34 -4.57 14.08
C ASP A 31 28.12 -4.60 13.17
N PHE A 32 27.05 -5.28 13.60
CA PHE A 32 25.79 -5.27 12.88
C PHE A 32 25.18 -3.87 12.80
N HIS A 33 25.16 -3.12 13.91
CA HIS A 33 24.66 -1.75 13.93
C HIS A 33 25.41 -0.86 12.94
N ALA A 34 26.76 -0.87 12.99
CA ALA A 34 27.58 -0.08 12.08
C ALA A 34 27.35 -0.46 10.61
N THR A 35 27.26 -1.75 10.32
CA THR A 35 26.98 -2.25 8.96
C THR A 35 25.59 -1.85 8.47
N LEU A 36 24.59 -1.90 9.36
CA LEU A 36 23.22 -1.51 9.05
C LEU A 36 23.12 -0.02 8.77
N GLU A 37 23.72 0.81 9.62
CA GLU A 37 23.75 2.26 9.47
C GLU A 37 24.43 2.68 8.16
N ALA A 38 25.62 2.13 7.86
CA ALA A 38 26.33 2.38 6.61
C ALA A 38 25.49 1.96 5.39
N GLY A 39 24.78 0.82 5.46
CA GLY A 39 23.89 0.35 4.41
C GLY A 39 22.65 1.24 4.19
N LEU A 40 22.14 1.87 5.25
CA LEU A 40 21.00 2.78 5.17
C LEU A 40 21.42 4.18 4.68
N GLN A 41 22.59 4.68 5.08
CA GLN A 41 23.09 6.01 4.77
C GLN A 41 23.70 6.14 3.37
N SER A 42 24.38 5.10 2.87
CA SER A 42 25.10 5.12 1.58
C SER A 42 24.19 5.26 0.35
N GLY A 43 22.87 5.37 0.52
CA GLY A 43 21.93 5.51 -0.59
C GLY A 43 22.02 4.36 -1.59
N GLY A 44 22.60 3.22 -1.18
CA GLY A 44 22.94 2.03 -1.98
C GLY A 44 21.74 1.27 -2.55
N PHE A 45 20.65 2.00 -2.80
CA PHE A 45 19.40 1.54 -3.33
C PHE A 45 18.77 2.61 -4.26
N SER A 46 19.49 3.50 -4.94
CA SER A 46 18.79 4.55 -5.71
C SER A 46 17.94 4.02 -6.89
N SER A 47 18.36 2.91 -7.53
CA SER A 47 17.52 2.05 -8.37
C SER A 47 16.94 0.86 -7.58
N ASP A 48 17.74 0.27 -6.69
CA ASP A 48 17.37 -0.95 -5.95
C ASP A 48 16.42 -0.69 -4.78
N ARG A 49 16.00 0.55 -4.50
CA ARG A 49 15.13 0.88 -3.34
C ARG A 49 13.73 0.45 -3.61
N GLU A 50 13.22 0.64 -4.82
CA GLU A 50 11.89 0.13 -5.17
C GLU A 50 11.88 -1.39 -5.03
N ALA A 51 12.89 -2.08 -5.58
CA ALA A 51 13.06 -3.53 -5.42
C ALA A 51 13.22 -3.97 -3.95
N ALA A 52 14.06 -3.28 -3.17
CA ALA A 52 14.30 -3.60 -1.75
C ALA A 52 13.10 -3.28 -0.86
N LEU A 53 12.27 -2.29 -1.23
CA LEU A 53 10.98 -2.03 -0.57
C LEU A 53 9.98 -3.14 -0.89
N HIS A 54 10.00 -3.66 -2.12
CA HIS A 54 9.14 -4.78 -2.53
C HIS A 54 9.64 -6.14 -2.02
N MET A 55 10.89 -6.23 -1.57
CA MET A 55 11.42 -7.45 -0.94
C MET A 55 10.64 -7.79 0.33
N GLY A 56 9.99 -8.96 0.31
CA GLY A 56 9.11 -9.42 1.39
C GLY A 56 7.62 -9.14 1.16
N THR A 57 7.26 -8.48 0.05
CA THR A 57 5.89 -8.47 -0.46
C THR A 57 5.78 -9.47 -1.60
N SER A 58 4.77 -10.34 -1.54
CA SER A 58 4.45 -11.28 -2.61
C SER A 58 3.03 -10.99 -3.08
N LEU A 59 2.89 -10.41 -4.27
CA LEU A 59 1.59 -10.12 -4.86
C LEU A 59 0.96 -11.36 -5.46
N ARG A 60 1.78 -12.27 -5.98
CA ARG A 60 1.34 -13.58 -6.44
C ARG A 60 0.61 -14.32 -5.33
N GLU A 61 1.22 -14.45 -4.15
CA GLU A 61 0.57 -15.07 -2.99
C GLU A 61 -0.66 -14.29 -2.54
N PHE A 62 -0.60 -12.96 -2.56
CA PHE A 62 -1.74 -12.11 -2.21
C PHE A 62 -2.95 -12.36 -3.13
N ILE A 63 -2.75 -12.33 -4.45
CA ILE A 63 -3.81 -12.59 -5.45
C ILE A 63 -4.26 -14.05 -5.40
N TYR A 64 -3.34 -15.00 -5.23
CA TYR A 64 -3.70 -16.42 -5.10
C TYR A 64 -4.63 -16.64 -3.91
N LYS A 65 -4.32 -16.02 -2.76
CA LYS A 65 -5.11 -16.12 -1.53
C LYS A 65 -6.44 -15.38 -1.62
N TRP A 66 -6.44 -14.12 -2.02
CA TRP A 66 -7.61 -13.24 -1.95
C TRP A 66 -8.45 -13.23 -3.24
N ARG A 67 -7.88 -13.63 -4.37
CA ARG A 67 -8.56 -13.63 -5.68
C ARG A 67 -9.16 -12.25 -5.96
N SER A 68 -10.40 -12.19 -6.44
CA SER A 68 -11.13 -10.95 -6.72
C SER A 68 -11.30 -10.04 -5.51
N LYS A 69 -11.23 -10.57 -4.28
CA LYS A 69 -11.23 -9.76 -3.05
C LYS A 69 -10.02 -8.82 -2.97
N THR A 70 -8.93 -9.11 -3.68
CA THR A 70 -7.78 -8.21 -3.85
C THR A 70 -8.23 -6.83 -4.31
N LEU A 71 -9.04 -6.76 -5.38
CA LEU A 71 -9.50 -5.47 -5.91
C LEU A 71 -10.54 -4.81 -4.99
N VAL A 72 -11.34 -5.60 -4.27
CA VAL A 72 -12.22 -5.08 -3.23
C VAL A 72 -11.41 -4.37 -2.13
N LEU A 73 -10.32 -4.97 -1.67
CA LEU A 73 -9.42 -4.36 -0.69
C LEU A 73 -8.73 -3.11 -1.22
N VAL A 74 -8.27 -3.12 -2.49
CA VAL A 74 -7.72 -1.92 -3.14
C VAL A 74 -8.74 -0.80 -3.19
N LYS A 75 -9.99 -1.08 -3.58
CA LYS A 75 -11.08 -0.10 -3.57
C LYS A 75 -11.37 0.43 -2.18
N MET A 76 -11.41 -0.44 -1.17
CA MET A 76 -11.59 -0.05 0.24
C MET A 76 -10.48 0.90 0.70
N LEU A 77 -9.24 0.64 0.30
CA LEU A 77 -8.09 1.48 0.62
C LEU A 77 -8.17 2.84 -0.09
N LEU A 78 -8.58 2.87 -1.37
CA LEU A 78 -8.82 4.09 -2.13
C LEU A 78 -9.98 4.93 -1.57
N LEU A 79 -11.00 4.28 -1.01
CA LEU A 79 -12.13 4.91 -0.33
C LEU A 79 -11.80 5.34 1.11
N GLN A 80 -10.56 5.13 1.58
CA GLN A 80 -10.09 5.40 2.95
C GLN A 80 -11.04 4.80 4.02
N ARG A 81 -11.44 3.55 3.81
CA ARG A 81 -12.28 2.80 4.76
C ARG A 81 -11.46 2.14 5.87
N ASN A 82 -12.13 1.80 6.96
CA ASN A 82 -11.53 1.16 8.14
C ASN A 82 -11.33 -0.34 7.91
N ILE A 83 -10.12 -0.69 7.47
CA ILE A 83 -9.72 -2.06 7.13
C ILE A 83 -8.93 -2.65 8.29
N MET A 84 -9.43 -3.74 8.87
CA MET A 84 -8.75 -4.47 9.93
C MET A 84 -8.35 -5.87 9.46
N PHE A 85 -7.07 -6.11 9.30
CA PHE A 85 -6.53 -7.45 9.13
C PHE A 85 -6.52 -8.18 10.47
N TYR A 86 -7.02 -9.41 10.48
CA TYR A 86 -7.11 -10.23 11.68
C TYR A 86 -6.56 -11.63 11.45
N GLY A 87 -5.68 -12.07 12.35
CA GLY A 87 -5.29 -13.49 12.44
C GLY A 87 -3.80 -13.72 12.72
N TYR A 88 -3.41 -14.97 12.56
CA TYR A 88 -2.04 -15.47 12.72
C TYR A 88 -1.59 -16.20 11.45
N PRO A 89 -0.26 -16.35 11.22
CA PRO A 89 0.84 -15.75 11.98
C PRO A 89 1.01 -14.24 11.71
N ILE A 90 1.58 -13.51 12.67
CA ILE A 90 1.74 -12.03 12.59
C ILE A 90 2.62 -11.61 11.42
N GLU A 91 3.62 -12.41 11.08
CA GLU A 91 4.45 -12.13 9.91
C GLU A 91 3.59 -12.08 8.64
N GLN A 92 2.71 -13.07 8.43
CA GLN A 92 1.78 -13.08 7.30
C GLN A 92 0.77 -11.93 7.38
N LEU A 93 0.29 -11.60 8.57
CA LEU A 93 -0.58 -10.45 8.81
C LEU A 93 0.05 -9.16 8.27
N CYS A 94 1.30 -8.91 8.62
CA CYS A 94 2.04 -7.72 8.18
C CYS A 94 2.35 -7.77 6.67
N THR A 95 2.86 -8.89 6.15
CA THR A 95 3.26 -8.98 4.74
C THR A 95 2.06 -8.83 3.80
N GLN A 96 0.90 -9.38 4.14
CA GLN A 96 -0.33 -9.23 3.35
C GLN A 96 -0.80 -7.76 3.28
N GLN A 97 -0.69 -7.02 4.38
CA GLN A 97 -0.99 -5.58 4.39
C GLN A 97 0.02 -4.79 3.54
N TYR A 98 1.32 -5.12 3.62
CA TYR A 98 2.32 -4.49 2.76
C TYR A 98 2.13 -4.83 1.28
N SER A 99 1.69 -6.05 0.95
CA SER A 99 1.27 -6.42 -0.41
C SER A 99 0.09 -5.58 -0.87
N LEU A 100 -0.92 -5.34 -0.03
CA LEU A 100 -2.04 -4.44 -0.39
C LEU A 100 -1.55 -3.00 -0.64
N VAL A 101 -0.70 -2.47 0.24
CA VAL A 101 -0.13 -1.12 0.11
C VAL A 101 0.75 -0.99 -1.13
N SER A 102 1.47 -2.05 -1.52
CA SER A 102 2.36 -2.04 -2.69
C SER A 102 1.62 -2.05 -4.03
N LEU A 103 0.31 -2.36 -4.03
CA LEU A 103 -0.56 -2.22 -5.22
C LEU A 103 -0.83 -0.76 -5.59
N ILE A 104 -0.63 0.19 -4.67
CA ILE A 104 -0.77 1.62 -4.96
C ILE A 104 0.60 2.19 -5.40
N PRO A 105 0.72 2.73 -6.62
CA PRO A 105 2.00 3.19 -7.17
C PRO A 105 2.69 4.22 -6.26
N GLY A 106 3.91 3.91 -5.84
CA GLY A 106 4.75 4.78 -5.01
C GLY A 106 4.32 4.92 -3.54
N LEU A 107 3.22 4.29 -3.11
CA LEU A 107 2.70 4.45 -1.74
C LEU A 107 3.65 3.85 -0.70
N LEU A 108 4.20 2.67 -0.96
CA LEU A 108 5.14 1.98 -0.06
C LEU A 108 6.41 2.81 0.21
N ALA A 109 6.86 3.58 -0.77
CA ALA A 109 8.00 4.49 -0.63
C ALA A 109 7.66 5.78 0.15
N SER A 110 6.37 6.03 0.40
CA SER A 110 5.84 7.32 0.88
C SER A 110 5.01 7.19 2.17
N LEU A 111 5.41 6.24 3.04
CA LEU A 111 4.73 5.92 4.31
C LEU A 111 5.23 6.73 5.51
N GLN A 112 6.03 7.80 5.32
CA GLN A 112 6.63 8.54 6.42
C GLN A 112 5.63 9.11 7.43
N ASP A 113 4.45 9.51 6.96
CA ASP A 113 3.36 10.06 7.79
C ASP A 113 2.33 9.00 8.17
N ALA A 114 2.47 7.75 7.71
CA ALA A 114 1.41 6.76 7.86
C ALA A 114 1.29 6.21 9.29
N GLY A 115 2.29 6.39 10.16
CA GLY A 115 2.33 5.70 11.45
C GLY A 115 1.32 6.20 12.51
N LEU A 116 0.88 7.46 12.42
CA LEU A 116 -0.01 8.08 13.41
C LEU A 116 -0.99 9.05 12.72
N PRO A 117 -2.25 9.13 13.19
CA PRO A 117 -3.27 9.98 12.57
C PRO A 117 -2.92 11.48 12.48
N LYS A 118 -2.03 11.96 13.36
CA LYS A 118 -1.67 13.37 13.48
C LYS A 118 -0.56 13.81 12.51
N LEU A 119 0.08 12.87 11.81
CA LEU A 119 1.18 13.17 10.90
C LEU A 119 0.60 13.52 9.52
N ASP A 120 0.98 14.68 8.98
CA ASP A 120 0.52 15.13 7.66
C ASP A 120 1.50 16.13 7.02
N THR A 121 2.79 15.78 7.01
CA THR A 121 3.83 16.63 6.40
C THR A 121 3.75 16.65 4.87
N ARG A 122 3.18 15.59 4.27
CA ARG A 122 3.01 15.48 2.82
C ARG A 122 1.98 16.44 2.24
N THR A 123 0.91 16.77 2.96
CA THR A 123 -0.12 17.66 2.42
C THR A 123 0.40 19.08 2.20
N SER A 124 1.26 19.58 3.09
CA SER A 124 1.85 20.93 2.98
C SER A 124 2.98 21.02 1.94
N THR A 125 3.71 19.93 1.71
CA THR A 125 4.88 19.90 0.82
C THR A 125 4.55 19.52 -0.63
N ARG A 126 3.32 19.12 -0.92
CA ARG A 126 2.90 18.62 -2.22
C ARG A 126 2.58 19.77 -3.18
N ALA A 127 3.45 19.96 -4.19
CA ALA A 127 3.19 20.85 -5.30
C ALA A 127 2.45 20.14 -6.46
N LYS A 128 1.60 20.89 -7.17
CA LYS A 128 0.99 20.43 -8.42
C LYS A 128 2.08 20.33 -9.50
N ALA A 129 2.09 19.24 -10.25
CA ALA A 129 3.04 19.08 -11.36
C ALA A 129 2.68 20.05 -12.51
N GLU A 130 3.66 20.85 -12.93
CA GLU A 130 3.50 21.84 -14.01
C GLU A 130 3.97 21.33 -15.38
N SER A 131 4.82 20.29 -15.39
CA SER A 131 5.39 19.71 -16.60
C SER A 131 5.25 18.20 -16.63
N LEU A 132 5.05 17.65 -17.83
CA LEU A 132 5.01 16.22 -18.09
C LEU A 132 6.16 15.83 -19.02
N ARG A 133 7.01 14.89 -18.57
CA ARG A 133 7.95 14.16 -19.42
C ARG A 133 7.44 12.73 -19.57
N THR A 134 6.87 12.42 -20.73
CA THR A 134 6.25 11.10 -21.00
C THR A 134 7.24 9.95 -21.01
N SER A 135 8.52 10.22 -21.29
CA SER A 135 9.61 9.23 -21.25
C SER A 135 10.10 8.88 -19.83
N ASP A 136 9.69 9.64 -18.81
CA ASP A 136 10.08 9.40 -17.41
C ASP A 136 8.86 8.95 -16.60
N ARG A 137 8.87 7.69 -16.17
CA ARG A 137 7.82 7.10 -15.30
C ARG A 137 7.57 7.97 -14.06
N LYS A 138 8.63 8.48 -13.40
CA LYS A 138 8.47 9.29 -12.18
C LYS A 138 7.77 10.62 -12.48
N SER A 139 8.10 11.25 -13.61
CA SER A 139 7.41 12.45 -14.08
C SER A 139 5.94 12.18 -14.39
N LEU A 140 5.63 11.05 -15.04
CA LEU A 140 4.25 10.66 -15.38
C LEU A 140 3.42 10.44 -14.12
N LEU A 141 3.92 9.62 -13.19
CA LEU A 141 3.23 9.33 -11.91
C LEU A 141 2.98 10.62 -11.12
N ARG A 142 3.98 11.51 -11.03
CA ARG A 142 3.82 12.81 -10.37
C ARG A 142 2.75 13.67 -11.05
N PHE A 143 2.71 13.69 -12.38
CA PHE A 143 1.71 14.43 -13.15
C PHE A 143 0.28 13.92 -12.92
N LEU A 144 0.12 12.61 -12.75
CA LEU A 144 -1.16 11.98 -12.39
C LEU A 144 -1.54 12.13 -10.91
N GLY A 145 -0.67 12.74 -10.09
CA GLY A 145 -0.93 12.93 -8.67
C GLY A 145 -0.62 11.70 -7.82
N LEU A 146 0.30 10.84 -8.26
CA LEU A 146 0.80 9.71 -7.49
C LEU A 146 2.11 10.07 -6.75
N PRO A 147 2.42 9.43 -5.61
CA PRO A 147 1.55 8.50 -4.87
C PRO A 147 0.36 9.22 -4.22
N LEU A 148 -0.79 8.54 -4.17
CA LEU A 148 -1.97 9.05 -3.46
C LEU A 148 -1.66 9.26 -1.97
N ASN A 149 -2.23 10.30 -1.38
CA ASN A 149 -2.06 10.59 0.05
C ASN A 149 -3.15 9.88 0.87
N LEU A 150 -3.12 8.55 0.86
CA LEU A 150 -4.18 7.73 1.50
C LEU A 150 -4.09 7.73 3.03
N PHE A 151 -2.89 7.94 3.58
CA PHE A 151 -2.62 8.07 5.01
C PHE A 151 -2.24 9.52 5.35
N ALA A 152 -3.16 10.44 5.04
CA ALA A 152 -3.05 11.86 5.38
C ALA A 152 -3.56 12.11 6.82
N ARG A 153 -3.85 13.37 7.15
CA ARG A 153 -4.48 13.73 8.43
C ARG A 153 -5.71 12.86 8.73
N ASP A 154 -5.78 12.39 9.97
CA ASP A 154 -6.84 11.52 10.49
C ASP A 154 -6.91 10.16 9.76
N ALA A 155 -5.82 9.72 9.14
CA ALA A 155 -5.67 8.41 8.50
C ALA A 155 -4.33 7.76 8.87
N PHE A 156 -4.29 6.45 9.16
CA PHE A 156 -3.03 5.79 9.49
C PHE A 156 -2.94 4.32 9.05
N PHE A 157 -1.71 3.84 8.98
CA PHE A 157 -1.33 2.47 8.68
C PHE A 157 -0.41 1.92 9.77
N GLN A 158 -0.88 0.90 10.48
CA GLN A 158 -0.06 0.15 11.43
C GLN A 158 -0.17 -1.35 11.15
N PRO A 159 0.89 -1.98 10.59
CA PRO A 159 0.87 -3.41 10.25
C PRO A 159 0.50 -4.31 11.44
N TYR A 160 0.81 -3.88 12.66
CA TYR A 160 0.35 -4.51 13.88
C TYR A 160 -0.03 -3.44 14.92
N LEU A 161 -1.27 -3.49 15.40
CA LEU A 161 -1.81 -2.62 16.43
C LEU A 161 -2.02 -3.43 17.73
N PRO A 162 -1.19 -3.21 18.77
CA PRO A 162 -1.35 -3.86 20.06
C PRO A 162 -2.57 -3.31 20.80
N LEU A 163 -3.19 -4.10 21.67
CA LEU A 163 -4.44 -3.72 22.36
C LEU A 163 -4.35 -2.38 23.13
N GLN A 164 -3.17 -2.07 23.66
CA GLN A 164 -2.89 -0.85 24.41
C GLN A 164 -3.09 0.43 23.58
N GLN A 165 -3.09 0.31 22.24
CA GLN A 165 -3.26 1.41 21.31
C GLN A 165 -4.64 1.43 20.64
N ILE A 166 -5.62 0.71 21.19
CA ILE A 166 -6.98 0.63 20.64
C ILE A 166 -7.64 2.01 20.47
N ASP A 167 -7.33 2.96 21.35
CA ASP A 167 -7.87 4.32 21.28
C ASP A 167 -7.42 5.09 20.04
N LEU A 168 -6.35 4.67 19.35
CA LEU A 168 -5.94 5.26 18.07
C LEU A 168 -6.97 5.06 16.95
N LEU A 169 -7.84 4.05 17.07
CA LEU A 169 -8.90 3.79 16.10
C LEU A 169 -10.05 4.80 16.19
N LYS A 170 -10.19 5.49 17.32
CA LYS A 170 -11.31 6.42 17.54
C LYS A 170 -11.15 7.67 16.67
N GLY A 171 -12.07 7.85 15.73
CA GLY A 171 -12.14 9.05 14.89
C GLY A 171 -11.09 9.14 13.79
N ALA A 172 -10.37 8.05 13.50
CA ALA A 172 -9.42 7.97 12.40
C ALA A 172 -9.88 6.95 11.35
N THR A 173 -9.45 7.16 10.11
CA THR A 173 -9.48 6.13 9.07
C THR A 173 -8.22 5.28 9.16
N TYR A 174 -8.32 3.97 8.92
CA TYR A 174 -7.15 3.13 9.16
C TYR A 174 -7.04 1.87 8.32
N LEU A 175 -5.79 1.45 8.11
CA LEU A 175 -5.40 0.10 7.76
C LEU A 175 -4.58 -0.47 8.91
N VAL A 176 -5.09 -1.47 9.62
CA VAL A 176 -4.35 -2.06 10.75
C VAL A 176 -4.42 -3.57 10.75
N GLY A 177 -3.41 -4.20 11.34
CA GLY A 177 -3.42 -5.63 11.66
C GLY A 177 -3.55 -5.85 13.16
N THR A 178 -4.31 -6.85 13.58
CA THR A 178 -4.26 -7.34 14.96
C THR A 178 -4.49 -8.83 15.03
N SER A 179 -4.08 -9.44 16.13
CA SER A 179 -4.38 -10.84 16.43
C SER A 179 -5.28 -10.98 17.65
N ASN A 180 -5.71 -9.86 18.22
CA ASN A 180 -6.51 -9.82 19.43
C ASN A 180 -8.00 -9.72 19.08
N SER A 181 -8.80 -10.69 19.53
CA SER A 181 -10.23 -10.76 19.24
C SER A 181 -11.05 -9.65 19.90
N ILE A 182 -10.51 -8.96 20.92
CA ILE A 182 -11.18 -7.84 21.60
C ILE A 182 -11.55 -6.73 20.61
N TYR A 183 -10.72 -6.50 19.58
CA TYR A 183 -11.02 -5.51 18.55
C TYR A 183 -12.35 -5.78 17.82
N ARG A 184 -12.74 -7.05 17.65
CA ARG A 184 -14.00 -7.43 17.00
C ARG A 184 -15.24 -7.13 17.86
N GLN A 185 -15.05 -7.02 19.18
CA GLN A 185 -16.13 -6.82 20.15
C GLN A 185 -16.38 -5.33 20.44
N GLN A 186 -15.39 -4.47 20.20
CA GLN A 186 -15.41 -3.06 20.52
C GLN A 186 -16.07 -2.25 19.39
N LYS A 187 -17.25 -1.69 19.67
CA LYS A 187 -18.01 -0.88 18.69
C LYS A 187 -17.33 0.44 18.33
N ASP A 188 -16.57 1.01 19.26
CA ASP A 188 -15.87 2.30 19.09
C ASP A 188 -14.75 2.25 18.05
N CYS A 189 -14.34 1.06 17.61
CA CYS A 189 -13.35 0.89 16.54
C CYS A 189 -13.90 1.32 15.17
N ALA A 190 -15.22 1.40 14.97
CA ALA A 190 -15.85 1.76 13.70
C ALA A 190 -15.29 0.97 12.49
N ILE A 191 -15.08 -0.33 12.66
CA ILE A 191 -14.53 -1.21 11.61
C ILE A 191 -15.50 -1.27 10.43
N ASP A 192 -15.01 -1.08 9.20
CA ASP A 192 -15.82 -1.26 8.00
C ASP A 192 -15.74 -2.71 7.48
N VAL A 193 -14.52 -3.27 7.46
CA VAL A 193 -14.26 -4.64 7.01
C VAL A 193 -13.18 -5.31 7.85
N ILE A 194 -13.42 -6.55 8.24
CA ILE A 194 -12.43 -7.44 8.85
C ILE A 194 -11.92 -8.39 7.76
N VAL A 195 -10.61 -8.42 7.59
CA VAL A 195 -9.89 -9.28 6.65
C VAL A 195 -9.36 -10.47 7.44
N ASP A 196 -10.09 -11.58 7.41
CA ASP A 196 -9.77 -12.78 8.19
C ASP A 196 -8.72 -13.62 7.45
N LEU A 197 -7.52 -13.70 8.01
CA LEU A 197 -6.40 -14.40 7.38
C LEU A 197 -6.55 -15.92 7.38
N GLU A 198 -7.23 -16.49 8.37
CA GLU A 198 -7.37 -17.93 8.56
C GLU A 198 -8.35 -18.49 7.55
N HIS A 199 -9.51 -17.85 7.42
CA HIS A 199 -10.58 -18.27 6.52
C HIS A 199 -10.45 -17.64 5.12
N SER A 200 -9.55 -16.66 4.95
CA SER A 200 -9.39 -15.87 3.72
C SER A 200 -10.72 -15.21 3.29
N THR A 201 -11.48 -14.70 4.26
CA THR A 201 -12.78 -14.06 4.06
C THR A 201 -12.72 -12.56 4.33
N LEU A 202 -13.65 -11.82 3.74
CA LEU A 202 -13.90 -10.42 4.06
C LEU A 202 -15.23 -10.35 4.80
N GLU A 203 -15.18 -10.03 6.09
CA GLU A 203 -16.37 -9.81 6.92
C GLU A 203 -16.69 -8.32 6.95
N PHE A 204 -17.73 -7.92 6.23
CA PHE A 204 -18.16 -6.52 6.22
C PHE A 204 -19.01 -6.22 7.45
N VAL A 205 -18.44 -5.44 8.37
CA VAL A 205 -19.16 -4.90 9.53
C VAL A 205 -20.05 -3.73 9.10
N ASN A 206 -19.59 -2.94 8.12
CA ASN A 206 -20.38 -1.86 7.51
C ASN A 206 -20.93 -2.28 6.13
N PRO A 207 -22.25 -2.52 5.99
CA PRO A 207 -22.87 -2.87 4.71
C PRO A 207 -22.78 -1.78 3.64
N HIS A 208 -22.66 -0.51 4.05
CA HIS A 208 -22.47 0.58 3.11
C HIS A 208 -21.09 0.50 2.43
N ALA A 209 -20.05 0.18 3.20
CA ALA A 209 -18.71 -0.01 2.66
C ALA A 209 -18.66 -1.19 1.67
N GLN A 210 -19.39 -2.27 1.97
CA GLN A 210 -19.54 -3.40 1.05
C GLN A 210 -20.11 -2.97 -0.31
N LYS A 211 -21.21 -2.19 -0.30
CA LYS A 211 -21.84 -1.70 -1.53
C LYS A 211 -20.90 -0.81 -2.36
N LEU A 212 -20.15 0.08 -1.71
CA LEU A 212 -19.21 0.98 -2.40
C LEU A 212 -18.01 0.23 -3.01
N SER A 213 -17.53 -0.80 -2.34
CA SER A 213 -16.40 -1.63 -2.79
C SER A 213 -16.78 -2.71 -3.80
N ALA A 214 -18.06 -2.81 -4.17
CA ALA A 214 -18.56 -3.82 -5.09
C ALA A 214 -17.82 -3.74 -6.44
N LEU A 215 -17.49 -4.91 -7.00
CA LEU A 215 -16.84 -5.00 -8.30
C LEU A 215 -17.88 -4.84 -9.41
N THR A 216 -17.56 -4.06 -10.42
CA THR A 216 -18.34 -4.00 -11.66
C THR A 216 -18.08 -5.24 -12.52
N ALA A 217 -18.85 -5.43 -13.61
CA ALA A 217 -18.59 -6.53 -14.53
C ALA A 217 -17.20 -6.44 -15.20
N PRO A 218 -16.74 -5.25 -15.67
CA PRO A 218 -15.35 -5.07 -16.12
C PRO A 218 -14.31 -5.41 -15.05
N ASP A 219 -14.50 -4.97 -13.80
CA ASP A 219 -13.58 -5.26 -12.71
C ASP A 219 -13.44 -6.77 -12.45
N ARG A 220 -14.57 -7.49 -12.45
CA ARG A 220 -14.56 -8.95 -12.26
C ARG A 220 -13.83 -9.66 -13.38
N LYS A 221 -14.05 -9.23 -14.63
CA LYS A 221 -13.35 -9.80 -15.79
C LYS A 221 -11.84 -9.56 -15.69
N TRP A 222 -11.45 -8.31 -15.42
CA TRP A 222 -10.05 -7.93 -15.28
C TRP A 222 -9.33 -8.69 -14.15
N MET A 223 -9.99 -8.84 -12.99
CA MET A 223 -9.43 -9.66 -11.91
C MET A 223 -9.37 -11.15 -12.26
N ALA A 224 -10.38 -11.69 -12.95
CA ALA A 224 -10.36 -13.10 -13.38
C ALA A 224 -9.19 -13.41 -14.33
N GLU A 225 -8.82 -12.48 -15.21
CA GLU A 225 -7.64 -12.60 -16.07
C GLU A 225 -6.35 -12.66 -15.25
N LEU A 226 -6.19 -11.79 -14.24
CA LEU A 226 -5.02 -11.81 -13.35
C LEU A 226 -4.98 -13.07 -12.48
N GLU A 227 -6.12 -13.49 -11.94
CA GLU A 227 -6.25 -14.73 -11.17
C GLU A 227 -5.84 -15.94 -12.02
N GLN A 228 -6.36 -16.04 -13.25
CA GLN A 228 -6.03 -17.12 -14.17
C GLN A 228 -4.54 -17.14 -14.49
N LEU A 229 -3.92 -15.98 -14.70
CA LEU A 229 -2.49 -15.85 -14.95
C LEU A 229 -1.65 -16.32 -13.76
N VAL A 230 -2.03 -15.95 -12.54
CA VAL A 230 -1.34 -16.41 -11.31
C VAL A 230 -1.50 -17.91 -11.13
N LEU A 231 -2.71 -18.45 -11.36
CA LEU A 231 -3.01 -19.87 -11.22
C LEU A 231 -2.27 -20.73 -12.27
N SER A 232 -2.25 -20.31 -13.53
CA SER A 232 -1.59 -21.07 -14.61
C SER A 232 -0.07 -21.11 -14.46
N THR A 233 0.51 -20.09 -13.83
CA THR A 233 1.96 -19.99 -13.56
C THR A 233 2.33 -20.36 -12.12
N TRP A 234 1.39 -20.89 -11.32
CA TRP A 234 1.60 -21.14 -9.90
C TRP A 234 2.62 -22.27 -9.66
N ASN A 235 3.61 -22.01 -8.83
CA ASN A 235 4.61 -22.99 -8.42
C ASN A 235 4.52 -23.21 -6.90
N PRO A 236 4.05 -24.36 -6.41
CA PRO A 236 3.99 -24.64 -4.98
C PRO A 236 5.36 -24.67 -4.27
N ALA A 237 6.45 -24.98 -4.99
CA ALA A 237 7.80 -25.04 -4.42
C ALA A 237 8.44 -23.66 -4.27
N ASP A 238 8.05 -22.70 -5.11
CA ASP A 238 8.45 -21.29 -4.99
C ASP A 238 7.27 -20.39 -5.41
N PRO A 239 6.36 -20.07 -4.46
CA PRO A 239 5.19 -19.23 -4.73
C PRO A 239 5.53 -17.81 -5.22
N THR A 240 6.73 -17.33 -4.88
CA THR A 240 7.18 -15.96 -5.19
C THR A 240 7.55 -15.79 -6.66
N ARG A 241 7.75 -16.89 -7.40
CA ARG A 241 8.17 -16.86 -8.80
C ARG A 241 7.20 -17.61 -9.72
N PRO A 242 6.93 -17.10 -10.93
CA PRO A 242 6.20 -17.85 -11.93
C PRO A 242 7.01 -19.07 -12.39
N ALA A 243 6.30 -20.16 -12.68
CA ALA A 243 6.90 -21.31 -13.34
C ALA A 243 7.56 -20.88 -14.66
N GLY A 244 8.89 -21.09 -14.79
CA GLY A 244 9.63 -20.74 -16.01
C GLY A 244 10.35 -19.38 -16.02
N MET A 245 10.46 -18.67 -14.88
CA MET A 245 11.21 -17.40 -14.76
C MET A 245 10.79 -16.31 -15.76
N GLN A 246 9.49 -16.23 -16.06
CA GLN A 246 8.95 -15.23 -17.00
C GLN A 246 8.58 -13.93 -16.28
N TYR A 247 8.62 -12.80 -16.99
CA TYR A 247 8.12 -11.52 -16.47
C TYR A 247 6.60 -11.57 -16.28
N GLU A 248 5.88 -12.17 -17.22
CA GLU A 248 4.43 -12.30 -17.14
C GLU A 248 4.04 -13.15 -15.92
N GLY A 249 3.12 -12.62 -15.11
CA GLY A 249 2.72 -13.22 -13.84
C GLY A 249 3.68 -12.96 -12.67
N SER A 250 4.87 -12.38 -12.89
CA SER A 250 5.74 -11.95 -11.78
C SER A 250 5.09 -10.86 -10.94
N ASP A 251 5.59 -10.63 -9.72
CA ASP A 251 5.10 -9.52 -8.88
C ASP A 251 5.26 -8.14 -9.54
N ASP A 252 6.31 -7.94 -10.34
CA ASP A 252 6.55 -6.69 -11.06
C ASP A 252 5.49 -6.47 -12.15
N HIS A 253 5.16 -7.53 -12.90
CA HIS A 253 4.08 -7.49 -13.86
C HIS A 253 2.73 -7.21 -13.19
N LEU A 254 2.43 -7.88 -12.06
CA LEU A 254 1.19 -7.62 -11.32
C LEU A 254 1.13 -6.17 -10.80
N ARG A 255 2.22 -5.61 -10.28
CA ARG A 255 2.29 -4.18 -9.89
C ARG A 255 2.01 -3.27 -11.08
N ALA A 256 2.59 -3.53 -12.24
CA ALA A 256 2.35 -2.75 -13.46
C ALA A 256 0.87 -2.78 -13.87
N ARG A 257 0.21 -3.94 -13.78
CA ARG A 257 -1.23 -4.06 -14.09
C ARG A 257 -2.12 -3.24 -13.15
N PHE A 258 -1.81 -3.22 -11.85
CA PHE A 258 -2.53 -2.37 -10.89
C PHE A 258 -2.20 -0.89 -11.06
N GLU A 259 -0.97 -0.54 -11.42
CA GLU A 259 -0.58 0.83 -11.78
C GLU A 259 -1.39 1.34 -12.97
N GLU A 260 -1.51 0.55 -14.03
CA GLU A 260 -2.35 0.87 -15.19
C GLU A 260 -3.82 1.07 -14.79
N TYR A 261 -4.37 0.16 -13.96
CA TYR A 261 -5.75 0.26 -13.47
C TYR A 261 -5.98 1.58 -12.71
N ILE A 262 -5.07 1.94 -11.79
CA ILE A 262 -5.19 3.18 -11.00
C ILE A 262 -4.98 4.42 -11.87
N CYS A 263 -4.02 4.40 -12.80
CA CYS A 263 -3.81 5.50 -13.74
C CYS A 263 -5.04 5.72 -14.64
N ALA A 264 -5.66 4.63 -15.11
CA ALA A 264 -6.89 4.68 -15.89
C ALA A 264 -8.05 5.26 -15.06
N LEU A 265 -8.24 4.81 -13.82
CA LEU A 265 -9.23 5.35 -12.90
C LEU A 265 -9.07 6.86 -12.71
N LEU A 266 -7.86 7.32 -12.38
CA LEU A 266 -7.57 8.75 -12.18
C LEU A 266 -7.81 9.58 -13.45
N SER A 267 -7.47 9.02 -14.61
CA SER A 267 -7.71 9.65 -15.90
C SER A 267 -9.21 9.77 -16.21
N SER A 268 -9.99 8.73 -15.94
CA SER A 268 -11.45 8.75 -16.09
C SER A 268 -12.11 9.77 -15.15
N VAL A 269 -11.67 9.87 -13.90
CA VAL A 269 -12.17 10.89 -12.95
C VAL A 269 -11.87 12.30 -13.45
N LYS A 270 -10.65 12.55 -13.94
CA LYS A 270 -10.26 13.85 -14.49
C LYS A 270 -11.07 14.21 -15.74
N TYR A 271 -11.29 13.25 -16.63
CA TYR A 271 -12.13 13.42 -17.82
C TYR A 271 -13.57 13.75 -17.44
N TYR A 272 -14.15 13.03 -16.48
CA TYR A 272 -15.49 13.31 -15.96
C TYR A 272 -15.61 14.72 -15.37
N GLN A 273 -14.61 15.17 -14.60
CA GLN A 273 -14.57 16.55 -14.07
C GLN A 273 -14.47 17.62 -15.17
N PHE A 274 -13.76 17.32 -16.25
CA PHE A 274 -13.66 18.18 -17.42
C PHE A 274 -15.02 18.33 -18.13
N GLU A 275 -15.74 17.21 -18.35
CA GLU A 275 -17.07 17.24 -18.96
C GLU A 275 -18.10 17.96 -18.09
N GLN A 276 -17.99 17.85 -16.76
CA GLN A 276 -18.86 18.57 -15.81
C GLN A 276 -18.53 20.07 -15.65
N GLY A 277 -17.65 20.63 -16.50
CA GLY A 277 -17.30 22.05 -16.50
C GLY A 277 -16.48 22.51 -15.28
N GLN A 278 -15.97 21.58 -14.47
CA GLN A 278 -15.14 21.89 -13.30
C GLN A 278 -13.64 21.99 -13.64
N GLY A 279 -13.27 21.83 -14.91
CA GLY A 279 -11.88 21.71 -15.34
C GLY A 279 -11.52 22.61 -16.51
N LEU A 280 -11.42 23.92 -16.28
CA LEU A 280 -10.44 24.86 -16.84
C LEU A 280 -10.81 26.25 -16.33
N GLY A 281 -9.90 26.90 -15.60
CA GLY A 281 -10.08 28.31 -15.23
C GLY A 281 -10.36 29.15 -16.48
N GLN A 282 -11.37 30.01 -16.39
CA GLN A 282 -11.56 31.13 -17.29
C GLN A 282 -10.24 31.91 -17.39
N GLY A 283 -9.65 31.90 -18.58
CA GLY A 283 -8.35 32.51 -18.82
C GLY A 283 -8.00 32.53 -20.30
N ALA A 284 -8.88 33.10 -21.13
CA ALA A 284 -8.57 33.82 -22.38
C ALA A 284 -9.85 33.97 -23.23
N GLY A 285 -10.40 35.20 -23.30
CA GLY A 285 -11.51 35.49 -24.22
C GLY A 285 -12.23 36.81 -23.98
N LYS A 286 -11.54 37.94 -24.22
CA LYS A 286 -12.04 39.27 -24.62
C LYS A 286 -13.34 39.82 -24.00
N GLY A 287 -13.17 40.92 -23.25
CA GLY A 287 -13.93 42.16 -23.46
C GLY A 287 -15.29 42.27 -22.77
N ASP A 288 -15.32 42.92 -21.61
CA ASP A 288 -15.95 44.23 -21.57
C ASP A 288 -15.37 45.08 -20.44
N ALA A 289 -14.90 46.26 -20.80
CA ALA A 289 -14.60 47.33 -19.88
C ALA A 289 -15.90 48.12 -19.68
N ALA A 290 -16.49 48.09 -18.48
CA ALA A 290 -17.34 49.17 -17.99
C ALA A 290 -17.70 48.96 -16.52
N LEU A 291 -17.65 50.08 -15.77
CA LEU A 291 -18.23 50.34 -14.44
C LEU A 291 -17.39 49.80 -13.26
N ALA A 292 -16.46 50.54 -12.65
CA ALA A 292 -16.47 51.92 -12.16
C ALA A 292 -17.64 52.26 -11.23
N GLY A 293 -17.32 52.42 -9.93
CA GLY A 293 -18.01 53.31 -9.00
C GLY A 293 -19.12 52.69 -8.15
N THR A 294 -18.78 52.24 -6.93
CA THR A 294 -19.07 52.86 -5.61
C THR A 294 -18.69 51.88 -4.51
#